data_AF-A0A9P5ME83-F1
#
_entry.id   AF-A0A9P5ME83-F1
#
_cell.length_a   1.000
_cell.length_b   1.000
_cell.length_c   1.000
_cell.angle_alpha   90.00
_cell.angle_beta   90.00
_cell.angle_gamma   90.00
#
_symmetry.space_group_name_H-M   'P 1'
#
loop_
_entity.id
_entity.type
_entity.pdbx_description
1 polymer ?
#
loop_
_entity_poly.entity_id
_entity_poly.type
_entity_poly.pdbx_seq_one_letter_code
_entity_poly.pdbx_strand_id
1 'polypeptide(L)'
;MSPYGAAAAKPPSPTRTSTTYSNDVGGCISVHHITKSSCPDELLRLFYEEFEKELEIGRTYPQEGPIGFDGFRNYFFAGDVFVGIISHEGPSLKETPADIEAARAGRDWGDCVAGSYYVKDNYPGRSSHICNGGFVVLSKWRGKRYGSLLGESYLHYAPLLGYRGSVFNLVYINNVASVAIWERLGFKRVGQIPGAGRLKKADGSGEEYVDAAVYYKSFVE
;
A
#
# COMPACT_ATOMS: atom_id res chain seq x y z
N MET A 1 0.86 -27.81 -1.29
CA MET A 1 -0.38 -27.11 -0.86
C MET A 1 -0.28 -25.67 -1.32
N SER A 2 -1.23 -25.17 -2.12
CA SER A 2 -1.25 -23.75 -2.52
C SER A 2 -1.93 -22.94 -1.42
N PRO A 3 -1.27 -21.94 -0.81
CA PRO A 3 -1.89 -21.09 0.19
C PRO A 3 -2.79 -20.02 -0.43
N TYR A 4 -2.87 -19.90 -1.76
CA TYR A 4 -3.59 -18.81 -2.44
C TYR A 4 -4.93 -19.23 -3.05
N GLY A 5 -5.56 -20.27 -2.48
CA GLY A 5 -6.94 -20.63 -2.83
C GLY A 5 -7.94 -19.55 -2.40
N ALA A 6 -9.16 -19.60 -2.95
CA ALA A 6 -10.23 -18.67 -2.58
C ALA A 6 -10.57 -18.81 -1.08
N ALA A 7 -10.13 -17.85 -0.27
CA ALA A 7 -10.64 -17.66 1.08
C ALA A 7 -12.08 -17.12 0.98
N ALA A 8 -12.95 -17.49 1.92
CA ALA A 8 -14.22 -16.78 2.09
C ALA A 8 -13.91 -15.31 2.38
N ALA A 9 -14.58 -14.39 1.69
CA ALA A 9 -14.38 -12.95 1.89
C ALA A 9 -14.73 -12.60 3.35
N LYS A 10 -13.80 -11.96 4.05
CA LYS A 10 -14.05 -11.40 5.38
C LYS A 10 -15.14 -10.31 5.25
N PRO A 11 -16.08 -10.19 6.20
CA PRO A 11 -17.01 -9.07 6.19
C PRO A 11 -16.24 -7.75 6.20
N PRO A 12 -16.77 -6.68 5.58
CA PRO A 12 -16.11 -5.38 5.55
C PRO A 12 -15.81 -4.90 6.97
N SER A 13 -14.60 -4.40 7.21
CA SER A 13 -14.27 -3.79 8.49
C SER A 13 -15.07 -2.49 8.66
N PRO A 14 -15.42 -2.11 9.89
CA PRO A 14 -15.97 -0.77 10.12
C PRO A 14 -14.95 0.30 9.70
N THR A 15 -15.46 1.40 9.14
CA THR A 15 -14.64 2.56 8.78
C THR A 15 -13.85 3.03 9.99
N ARG A 16 -12.57 3.36 9.77
CA ARG A 16 -11.66 3.80 10.83
C ARG A 16 -11.51 5.31 10.78
N THR A 17 -11.31 5.92 11.94
CA THR A 17 -11.00 7.34 12.07
C THR A 17 -9.70 7.68 11.35
N SER A 18 -9.59 8.90 10.86
CA SER A 18 -8.42 9.36 10.14
C SER A 18 -7.33 9.85 11.09
N THR A 19 -6.07 9.61 10.72
CA THR A 19 -4.90 10.01 11.52
C THR A 19 -3.91 10.78 10.66
N THR A 20 -3.28 11.81 11.25
CA THR A 20 -2.26 12.62 10.58
C THR A 20 -0.85 12.12 10.91
N TYR A 21 0.01 12.05 9.89
CA TYR A 21 1.40 11.66 9.99
C TYR A 21 2.28 12.72 9.32
N SER A 22 3.42 13.04 9.93
CA SER A 22 4.36 14.05 9.43
C SER A 22 5.80 13.52 9.48
N ASN A 23 6.64 13.97 8.56
CA ASN A 23 8.07 13.68 8.57
C ASN A 23 8.91 14.93 8.87
N ASP A 24 10.18 14.68 9.16
CA ASP A 24 11.24 15.66 9.46
C ASP A 24 11.59 16.60 8.29
N VAL A 25 11.13 16.29 7.07
CA VAL A 25 11.36 17.12 5.88
C VAL A 25 10.13 17.94 5.47
N GLY A 26 9.17 18.09 6.38
CA GLY A 26 7.99 18.95 6.20
C GLY A 26 6.84 18.31 5.41
N GLY A 27 6.93 17.04 5.04
CA GLY A 27 5.81 16.30 4.44
C GLY A 27 4.79 15.91 5.51
N CYS A 28 3.50 16.15 5.23
CA CYS A 28 2.39 15.82 6.13
C CYS A 28 1.25 15.19 5.33
N ILE A 29 0.67 14.10 5.84
CA ILE A 29 -0.51 13.45 5.26
C ILE A 29 -1.56 13.14 6.34
N SER A 30 -2.82 13.29 6.00
CA SER A 30 -3.93 12.64 6.72
C SER A 30 -4.28 11.34 6.02
N VAL A 31 -4.42 10.24 6.75
CA VAL A 31 -4.71 8.93 6.18
C VAL A 31 -6.15 8.53 6.51
N HIS A 32 -6.89 8.13 5.48
CA HIS A 32 -8.34 7.88 5.54
C HIS A 32 -8.65 6.45 5.10
N HIS A 33 -9.47 5.73 5.87
CA HIS A 33 -9.99 4.42 5.48
C HIS A 33 -11.14 4.60 4.47
N ILE A 34 -10.99 4.03 3.27
CA ILE A 34 -12.01 4.05 2.23
C ILE A 34 -12.46 2.63 1.89
N THR A 35 -13.74 2.50 1.53
CA THR A 35 -14.33 1.25 1.05
C THR A 35 -14.73 1.38 -0.42
N LYS A 36 -15.08 0.26 -1.05
CA LYS A 36 -15.59 0.26 -2.43
C LYS A 36 -16.81 1.19 -2.60
N SER A 37 -17.64 1.35 -1.58
CA SER A 37 -18.84 2.21 -1.64
C SER A 37 -18.57 3.67 -1.29
N SER A 38 -17.49 3.98 -0.59
CA SER A 38 -17.14 5.36 -0.19
C SER A 38 -16.04 6.00 -1.05
N CYS A 39 -15.42 5.23 -1.96
CA CYS A 39 -14.36 5.73 -2.82
C CYS A 39 -14.94 6.53 -4.00
N PRO A 40 -14.56 7.81 -4.17
CA PRO A 40 -14.93 8.58 -5.36
C PRO A 40 -14.38 7.96 -6.64
N ASP A 41 -15.18 7.92 -7.71
CA ASP A 41 -14.80 7.32 -8.99
C ASP A 41 -13.55 7.96 -9.61
N GLU A 42 -13.41 9.29 -9.48
CA GLU A 42 -12.23 10.04 -9.96
C GLU A 42 -10.95 9.60 -9.24
N LEU A 43 -11.03 9.40 -7.92
CA LEU A 43 -9.91 8.93 -7.11
C LEU A 43 -9.51 7.51 -7.49
N LEU A 44 -10.50 6.64 -7.71
CA LEU A 44 -10.24 5.26 -8.13
C LEU A 44 -9.57 5.22 -9.52
N ARG A 45 -10.01 6.07 -10.46
CA ARG A 45 -9.38 6.19 -11.79
C ARG A 45 -7.95 6.69 -11.71
N LEU A 46 -7.68 7.68 -10.85
CA LEU A 46 -6.31 8.15 -10.61
C LEU A 46 -5.39 7.00 -10.14
N PHE A 47 -5.84 6.19 -9.18
CA PHE A 47 -5.03 5.05 -8.73
C PHE A 47 -4.90 3.96 -9.80
N TYR A 48 -5.92 3.73 -10.61
CA TYR A 48 -5.83 2.80 -11.74
C TYR A 48 -4.76 3.23 -12.73
N GLU A 49 -4.77 4.50 -13.14
CA GLU A 49 -3.76 5.05 -14.07
C GLU A 49 -2.35 5.00 -13.49
N GLU A 50 -2.20 5.29 -12.18
CA GLU A 50 -0.91 5.18 -11.51
C GLU A 50 -0.43 3.73 -11.41
N PHE A 51 -1.35 2.78 -11.17
CA PHE A 51 -1.02 1.36 -11.12
C PHE A 51 -0.64 0.79 -12.49
N GLU A 52 -1.36 1.16 -13.56
CA GLU A 52 -1.01 0.75 -14.93
C GLU A 52 0.39 1.26 -15.31
N LYS A 53 0.76 2.49 -14.93
CA LYS A 53 2.14 2.99 -15.09
C LYS A 53 3.16 2.15 -14.33
N GLU A 54 2.85 1.73 -13.10
CA GLU A 54 3.74 0.84 -12.33
C GLU A 54 3.91 -0.53 -12.99
N LEU A 55 2.84 -1.09 -13.56
CA LEU A 55 2.92 -2.36 -14.32
C LEU A 55 3.70 -2.17 -15.62
N GLU A 56 3.54 -1.04 -16.29
CA GLU A 56 4.31 -0.70 -17.49
C GLU A 56 5.81 -0.57 -17.18
N ILE A 57 6.16 0.07 -16.06
CA ILE A 57 7.54 0.14 -15.55
C ILE A 57 8.05 -1.27 -15.24
N GLY A 58 7.23 -2.15 -14.65
CA GLY A 58 7.52 -3.59 -14.52
C GLY A 58 8.66 -3.92 -13.56
N ARG A 59 8.79 -3.16 -12.46
CA ARG A 59 9.94 -3.27 -11.53
C ARG A 59 9.56 -3.42 -10.05
N THR A 60 8.28 -3.27 -9.71
CA THR A 60 7.81 -3.15 -8.32
C THR A 60 6.75 -4.20 -7.97
N TYR A 61 5.89 -4.54 -8.93
CA TYR A 61 4.82 -5.52 -8.80
C TYR A 61 5.06 -6.73 -9.71
N PRO A 62 4.65 -7.95 -9.31
CA PRO A 62 4.77 -9.15 -10.12
C PRO A 62 3.74 -9.23 -11.27
N GLN A 63 2.68 -8.42 -11.23
CA GLN A 63 1.62 -8.44 -12.24
C GLN A 63 2.16 -7.92 -13.57
N GLU A 64 1.77 -8.58 -14.66
CA GLU A 64 1.87 -8.03 -16.00
C GLU A 64 0.53 -7.34 -16.34
N GLY A 65 0.61 -6.16 -16.97
CA GLY A 65 -0.56 -5.40 -17.42
C GLY A 65 -0.96 -5.72 -18.87
N PRO A 66 -2.09 -5.18 -19.33
CA PRO A 66 -3.06 -4.40 -18.56
C PRO A 66 -4.01 -5.32 -17.79
N ILE A 67 -4.41 -4.91 -16.57
CA ILE A 67 -5.39 -5.67 -15.78
C ILE A 67 -6.84 -5.17 -15.99
N GLY A 68 -6.99 -3.99 -16.59
CA GLY A 68 -8.28 -3.33 -16.81
C GLY A 68 -8.88 -2.73 -15.55
N PHE A 69 -9.78 -1.75 -15.71
CA PHE A 69 -10.31 -0.98 -14.59
C PHE A 69 -11.12 -1.82 -13.59
N ASP A 70 -11.94 -2.77 -14.06
CA ASP A 70 -12.71 -3.65 -13.19
C ASP A 70 -11.82 -4.65 -12.45
N GLY A 71 -10.79 -5.17 -13.13
CA GLY A 71 -9.77 -6.02 -12.52
C GLY A 71 -9.02 -5.28 -11.42
N PHE A 72 -8.60 -4.05 -11.69
CA PHE A 72 -7.99 -3.17 -10.71
C PHE A 72 -8.91 -2.88 -9.53
N ARG A 73 -10.18 -2.52 -9.77
CA ARG A 73 -11.14 -2.26 -8.70
C ARG A 73 -11.27 -3.45 -7.75
N ASN A 74 -11.36 -4.66 -8.29
CA ASN A 74 -11.46 -5.88 -7.48
C ASN A 74 -10.15 -6.20 -6.75
N TYR A 75 -9.00 -5.96 -7.38
CA TYR A 75 -7.69 -6.13 -6.74
C TYR A 75 -7.48 -5.12 -5.61
N PHE A 76 -7.76 -3.84 -5.86
CA PHE A 76 -7.53 -2.73 -4.96
C PHE A 76 -8.42 -2.84 -3.71
N PHE A 77 -9.69 -3.20 -3.89
CA PHE A 77 -10.65 -3.44 -2.79
C PHE A 77 -10.77 -4.91 -2.36
N ALA A 78 -9.73 -5.73 -2.58
CA ALA A 78 -9.68 -7.10 -2.05
C ALA A 78 -9.49 -7.14 -0.51
N GLY A 79 -9.29 -5.98 0.11
CA GLY A 79 -9.20 -5.78 1.56
C GLY A 79 -9.50 -4.33 1.93
N ASP A 80 -9.07 -3.93 3.13
CA ASP A 80 -9.23 -2.56 3.63
C ASP A 80 -8.25 -1.62 2.92
N VAL A 81 -8.73 -0.45 2.45
CA VAL A 81 -7.89 0.50 1.68
C VAL A 81 -7.74 1.81 2.42
N PHE A 82 -6.50 2.31 2.45
CA PHE A 82 -6.16 3.57 3.09
C PHE A 82 -5.55 4.53 2.09
N VAL A 83 -5.96 5.79 2.12
CA VAL A 83 -5.47 6.85 1.22
C VAL A 83 -4.87 7.97 2.03
N GLY A 84 -3.63 8.35 1.69
CA GLY A 84 -2.95 9.50 2.28
C GLY A 84 -3.19 10.77 1.47
N ILE A 85 -3.85 11.75 2.08
CA ILE A 85 -4.07 13.09 1.52
C ILE A 85 -3.08 14.06 2.14
N ILE A 86 -2.30 14.75 1.31
CA ILE A 86 -1.31 15.76 1.70
C ILE A 86 -2.02 16.89 2.45
N SER A 87 -1.61 17.08 3.69
CA SER A 87 -2.08 18.16 4.55
C SER A 87 -1.06 19.30 4.58
N HIS A 88 -1.56 20.53 4.63
CA HIS A 88 -0.75 21.72 4.90
C HIS A 88 -0.77 22.08 6.40
N GLU A 89 -1.62 21.43 7.18
CA GLU A 89 -1.65 21.59 8.64
C GLU A 89 -0.62 20.65 9.27
N GLY A 90 0.13 21.17 10.24
CA GLY A 90 1.11 20.40 11.00
C GLY A 90 0.47 19.25 11.79
N PRO A 91 1.27 18.39 12.45
CA PRO A 91 0.75 17.23 13.15
C PRO A 91 -0.28 17.64 14.20
N SER A 92 -1.54 17.29 13.97
CA SER A 92 -2.48 17.10 15.06
C SER A 92 -2.83 15.62 15.08
N LEU A 93 -2.44 14.93 16.16
CA LEU A 93 -2.95 13.59 16.47
C LEU A 93 -4.41 13.73 16.91
N LYS A 94 -5.27 14.23 16.02
CA LYS A 94 -6.70 14.30 16.23
C LYS A 94 -7.32 13.28 15.32
N GLU A 95 -7.96 12.29 15.93
CA GLU A 95 -8.91 11.44 15.22
C GLU A 95 -9.98 12.36 14.65
N THR A 96 -10.01 12.49 13.34
CA THR A 96 -11.09 13.19 12.63
C THR A 96 -12.02 12.17 12.00
N PRO A 97 -13.30 12.53 11.77
CA PRO A 97 -14.18 11.73 10.94
C PRO A 97 -13.48 11.40 9.61
N ALA A 98 -13.66 10.17 9.14
CA ALA A 98 -13.09 9.70 7.88
C ALA A 98 -13.83 10.32 6.69
N ASP A 99 -13.52 11.59 6.43
CA ASP A 99 -14.06 12.36 5.32
C ASP A 99 -12.90 12.79 4.41
N ILE A 100 -12.72 12.00 3.36
CA ILE A 100 -11.68 12.23 2.37
C ILE A 100 -11.94 13.47 1.50
N GLU A 101 -13.21 13.88 1.33
CA GLU A 101 -13.57 15.09 0.59
C GLU A 101 -13.27 16.35 1.41
N ALA A 102 -13.53 16.31 2.72
CA ALA A 102 -13.09 17.38 3.62
C ALA A 102 -11.56 17.54 3.59
N ALA A 103 -10.80 16.45 3.57
CA ALA A 103 -9.34 16.49 3.45
C ALA A 103 -8.84 16.93 2.06
N ARG A 104 -9.56 16.57 1.00
CA ARG A 104 -9.33 17.06 -0.37
C ARG A 104 -9.47 18.59 -0.41
N ALA A 105 -10.47 19.13 0.30
CA ALA A 105 -10.77 20.56 0.40
C ALA A 105 -10.91 21.22 -0.99
N GLY A 106 -11.56 20.53 -1.93
CA GLY A 106 -11.79 21.00 -3.30
C GLY A 106 -10.57 20.98 -4.23
N ARG A 107 -9.39 20.52 -3.77
CA ARG A 107 -8.19 20.37 -4.61
C ARG A 107 -8.34 19.23 -5.61
N ASP A 108 -7.59 19.24 -6.70
CA ASP A 108 -7.52 18.07 -7.57
C ASP A 108 -6.90 16.85 -6.85
N TRP A 109 -7.36 15.64 -7.17
CA TRP A 109 -6.84 14.42 -6.55
C TRP A 109 -5.36 14.20 -6.85
N GLY A 110 -4.91 14.47 -8.08
CA GLY A 110 -3.50 14.35 -8.48
C GLY A 110 -2.58 15.32 -7.73
N ASP A 111 -3.14 16.42 -7.21
CA ASP A 111 -2.42 17.44 -6.45
C ASP A 111 -2.43 17.23 -4.94
N CYS A 112 -3.39 16.48 -4.40
CA CYS A 112 -3.51 16.29 -2.96
C CYS A 112 -3.32 14.85 -2.48
N VAL A 113 -3.37 13.84 -3.35
CA VAL A 113 -3.14 12.45 -2.96
C VAL A 113 -1.64 12.15 -2.95
N ALA A 114 -1.10 11.74 -1.82
CA ALA A 114 0.28 11.24 -1.74
C ALA A 114 0.37 9.80 -2.28
N GLY A 115 -0.61 8.97 -1.95
CA GLY A 115 -0.63 7.55 -2.28
C GLY A 115 -1.67 6.77 -1.50
N SER A 116 -1.63 5.45 -1.64
CA SER A 116 -2.53 4.53 -0.96
C SER A 116 -1.84 3.22 -0.60
N TYR A 117 -2.49 2.46 0.27
CA TYR A 117 -2.19 1.05 0.47
C TYR A 117 -3.44 0.26 0.78
N TYR A 118 -3.41 -1.05 0.51
CA TYR A 118 -4.41 -1.98 1.00
C TYR A 118 -3.85 -2.84 2.14
N VAL A 119 -4.75 -3.39 2.96
CA VAL A 119 -4.47 -4.41 3.96
C VAL A 119 -5.44 -5.56 3.74
N LYS A 120 -4.91 -6.76 3.50
CA LYS A 120 -5.72 -7.96 3.29
C LYS A 120 -5.09 -9.18 3.93
N ASP A 121 -5.87 -10.24 4.12
CA ASP A 121 -5.35 -11.55 4.51
C ASP A 121 -4.24 -11.98 3.54
N ASN A 122 -3.07 -12.36 4.05
CA ASN A 122 -2.01 -12.92 3.22
C ASN A 122 -2.29 -14.39 2.84
N TYR A 123 -2.98 -15.08 3.75
CA TYR A 123 -3.28 -16.51 3.67
C TYR A 123 -4.73 -16.78 4.15
N PRO A 124 -5.39 -17.83 3.65
CA PRO A 124 -6.76 -18.16 4.03
C PRO A 124 -6.87 -18.74 5.45
N GLY A 125 -8.07 -18.64 6.01
CA GLY A 125 -8.53 -19.48 7.13
C GLY A 125 -7.63 -19.40 8.36
N ARG A 126 -6.95 -20.50 8.71
CA ARG A 126 -6.14 -20.61 9.93
C ARG A 126 -4.98 -19.61 10.00
N SER A 127 -4.58 -19.05 8.86
CA SER A 127 -3.47 -18.11 8.75
C SER A 127 -3.90 -16.68 8.36
N SER A 128 -5.20 -16.38 8.35
CA SER A 128 -5.73 -15.05 7.98
C SER A 128 -5.38 -13.94 8.96
N HIS A 129 -4.95 -14.29 10.17
CA HIS A 129 -4.44 -13.31 11.14
C HIS A 129 -3.10 -12.67 10.73
N ILE A 130 -2.47 -13.16 9.66
CA ILE A 130 -1.31 -12.56 9.01
C ILE A 130 -1.78 -11.80 7.78
N CYS A 131 -1.63 -10.48 7.77
CA CYS A 131 -1.96 -9.66 6.62
C CYS A 131 -0.80 -9.50 5.64
N ASN A 132 -1.15 -8.99 4.47
CA ASN A 132 -0.27 -8.43 3.46
C ASN A 132 -0.73 -6.99 3.16
N GLY A 133 0.13 -6.22 2.51
CA GLY A 133 -0.25 -4.93 1.95
C GLY A 133 0.54 -4.64 0.67
N GLY A 134 -0.07 -3.84 -0.19
CA GLY A 134 0.56 -3.25 -1.37
C GLY A 134 0.42 -1.74 -1.31
N PHE A 135 1.45 -1.02 -1.75
CA PHE A 135 1.58 0.42 -1.58
C PHE A 135 1.83 1.08 -2.94
N VAL A 136 1.12 2.18 -3.20
CA VAL A 136 1.35 3.03 -4.37
C VAL A 136 1.57 4.45 -3.89
N VAL A 137 2.67 5.07 -4.32
CA VAL A 137 2.92 6.50 -4.16
C VAL A 137 2.82 7.14 -5.52
N LEU A 138 2.01 8.18 -5.65
CA LEU A 138 1.85 8.89 -6.91
C LEU A 138 3.20 9.38 -7.41
N SER A 139 3.47 9.19 -8.71
CA SER A 139 4.76 9.48 -9.35
C SER A 139 5.23 10.91 -9.08
N LYS A 140 4.32 11.88 -9.10
CA LYS A 140 4.57 13.30 -8.79
C LYS A 140 5.18 13.53 -7.39
N TRP A 141 4.90 12.64 -6.44
CA TRP A 141 5.27 12.78 -5.03
C TRP A 141 6.39 11.83 -4.59
N ARG A 142 6.99 11.07 -5.52
CA ARG A 142 8.16 10.23 -5.23
C ARG A 142 9.35 11.06 -4.78
N GLY A 143 10.22 10.45 -3.96
CA GLY A 143 11.36 11.14 -3.35
C GLY A 143 11.02 12.12 -2.21
N LYS A 144 9.73 12.32 -1.89
CA LYS A 144 9.28 13.19 -0.78
C LYS A 144 8.98 12.43 0.52
N ARG A 145 9.40 11.17 0.62
CA ARG A 145 9.26 10.29 1.79
C ARG A 145 7.81 9.98 2.22
N TYR A 146 6.81 10.21 1.37
CA TYR A 146 5.42 9.83 1.67
C TYR A 146 5.19 8.33 1.81
N GLY A 147 5.93 7.48 1.07
CA GLY A 147 5.85 6.03 1.25
C GLY A 147 6.20 5.58 2.67
N SER A 148 7.06 6.31 3.36
CA SER A 148 7.34 6.06 4.77
C SER A 148 6.18 6.42 5.69
N LEU A 149 5.52 7.56 5.47
CA LEU A 149 4.35 7.96 6.25
C LEU A 149 3.19 6.98 6.05
N LEU A 150 3.00 6.48 4.82
CA LEU A 150 2.05 5.39 4.54
C LEU A 150 2.43 4.11 5.28
N GLY A 151 3.72 3.76 5.36
CA GLY A 151 4.19 2.61 6.11
C GLY A 151 4.02 2.75 7.63
N GLU A 152 4.24 3.93 8.20
CA GLU A 152 3.95 4.25 9.61
C GLU A 152 2.45 4.12 9.90
N SER A 153 1.62 4.65 8.99
CA SER A 153 0.17 4.48 9.05
C SER A 153 -0.26 3.02 8.96
N TYR A 154 0.38 2.21 8.11
CA TYR A 154 0.10 0.79 8.02
C TYR A 154 0.33 0.06 9.36
N LEU A 155 1.41 0.41 10.08
CA LEU A 155 1.69 -0.16 11.40
C LEU A 155 0.66 0.25 12.46
N HIS A 156 0.00 1.40 12.30
CA HIS A 156 -1.09 1.80 13.17
C HIS A 156 -2.39 1.05 12.81
N TYR A 157 -2.81 1.05 11.55
CA TYR A 157 -4.13 0.53 11.18
C TYR A 157 -4.19 -1.00 11.06
N ALA A 158 -3.15 -1.69 10.62
CA ALA A 158 -3.21 -3.14 10.44
C ALA A 158 -3.54 -3.91 11.75
N PRO A 159 -2.94 -3.59 12.91
CA PRO A 159 -3.36 -4.19 14.19
C PRO A 159 -4.81 -3.86 14.55
N LEU A 160 -5.28 -2.64 14.29
CA LEU A 160 -6.66 -2.23 14.57
C LEU A 160 -7.70 -3.02 13.76
N LEU A 161 -7.32 -3.54 12.58
CA LEU A 161 -8.13 -4.46 11.76
C LEU A 161 -8.16 -5.90 12.29
N GLY A 162 -7.46 -6.18 13.39
CA GLY A 162 -7.41 -7.48 14.07
C GLY A 162 -6.29 -8.40 13.60
N TYR A 163 -5.35 -7.91 12.79
CA TYR A 163 -4.19 -8.70 12.38
C TYR A 163 -3.15 -8.79 13.49
N ARG A 164 -2.48 -9.94 13.59
CA ARG A 164 -1.43 -10.21 14.59
C ARG A 164 -0.02 -10.08 14.02
N GLY A 165 0.11 -9.99 12.70
CA GLY A 165 1.37 -9.74 12.03
C GLY A 165 1.17 -9.50 10.54
N SER A 166 2.25 -9.14 9.87
CA SER A 166 2.27 -8.84 8.44
C SER A 166 3.41 -9.58 7.74
N VAL A 167 3.15 -10.04 6.52
CA VAL A 167 4.13 -10.59 5.60
C VAL A 167 4.06 -9.87 4.26
N PHE A 168 5.21 -9.37 3.78
CA PHE A 168 5.38 -8.96 2.39
C PHE A 168 6.16 -10.03 1.64
N ASN A 169 5.48 -10.71 0.71
CA ASN A 169 6.01 -11.92 0.06
C ASN A 169 7.09 -11.62 -0.98
N LEU A 170 6.96 -10.52 -1.73
CA LEU A 170 7.78 -10.22 -2.90
C LEU A 170 8.27 -8.77 -2.87
N VAL A 171 9.21 -8.47 -1.98
CA VAL A 171 9.93 -7.18 -2.02
C VAL A 171 11.20 -7.36 -2.83
N TYR A 172 11.17 -6.98 -4.11
CA TYR A 172 12.33 -7.07 -4.99
C TYR A 172 13.51 -6.26 -4.46
N ILE A 173 14.70 -6.86 -4.41
CA ILE A 173 15.87 -6.25 -3.76
C ILE A 173 16.37 -4.99 -4.48
N ASN A 174 16.08 -4.84 -5.76
CA ASN A 174 16.41 -3.64 -6.54
C ASN A 174 15.41 -2.48 -6.31
N ASN A 175 14.30 -2.71 -5.60
CA ASN A 175 13.43 -1.67 -5.08
C ASN A 175 13.98 -1.14 -3.75
N VAL A 176 15.10 -0.42 -3.85
CA VAL A 176 15.88 0.09 -2.70
C VAL A 176 15.03 0.94 -1.75
N ALA A 177 14.07 1.70 -2.29
CA ALA A 177 13.16 2.52 -1.48
C ALA A 177 12.24 1.66 -0.59
N SER A 178 11.63 0.61 -1.15
CA SER A 178 10.77 -0.32 -0.40
C SER A 178 11.56 -1.06 0.68
N VAL A 179 12.74 -1.59 0.32
CA VAL A 179 13.66 -2.26 1.26
C VAL A 179 13.99 -1.35 2.45
N ALA A 180 14.42 -0.11 2.18
CA ALA A 180 14.80 0.84 3.23
C ALA A 180 13.61 1.22 4.14
N ILE A 181 12.39 1.32 3.60
CA ILE A 181 11.19 1.60 4.39
C ILE A 181 10.93 0.44 5.37
N TRP A 182 10.91 -0.81 4.90
CA TRP A 182 10.54 -1.95 5.74
C TRP A 182 11.58 -2.24 6.83
N GLU A 183 12.87 -2.15 6.50
CA GLU A 183 13.94 -2.30 7.48
C GLU A 183 13.86 -1.22 8.56
N ARG A 184 13.62 0.05 8.18
CA ARG A 184 13.45 1.16 9.12
C ARG A 184 12.21 1.01 10.01
N LEU A 185 11.14 0.43 9.49
CA LEU A 185 9.90 0.16 10.23
C LEU A 185 9.98 -1.13 11.09
N GLY A 186 11.16 -1.75 11.16
CA GLY A 186 11.42 -2.92 11.99
C GLY A 186 10.72 -4.18 11.48
N PHE A 187 10.49 -4.29 10.17
CA PHE A 187 10.24 -5.59 9.56
C PHE A 187 11.54 -6.37 9.49
N LYS A 188 11.46 -7.67 9.77
CA LYS A 188 12.59 -8.58 9.68
C LYS A 188 12.56 -9.28 8.33
N ARG A 189 13.71 -9.33 7.65
CA ARG A 189 13.88 -10.20 6.48
C ARG A 189 13.93 -11.64 6.97
N VAL A 190 12.88 -12.42 6.67
CA VAL A 190 12.75 -13.82 7.12
C VAL A 190 13.12 -14.82 6.02
N GLY A 191 13.32 -14.33 4.79
CA GLY A 191 13.78 -15.14 3.68
C GLY A 191 14.14 -14.30 2.47
N GLN A 192 14.74 -14.95 1.48
CA GLN A 192 15.02 -14.41 0.16
C GLN A 192 14.81 -15.51 -0.87
N ILE A 193 14.13 -15.18 -1.97
CA ILE A 193 13.86 -16.08 -3.08
C ILE A 193 14.73 -15.62 -4.26
N PRO A 194 15.77 -16.38 -4.63
CA PRO A 194 16.64 -16.02 -5.74
C PRO A 194 15.87 -15.96 -7.07
N GLY A 195 16.10 -14.90 -7.85
CA GLY A 195 15.49 -14.73 -9.19
C GLY A 195 13.96 -14.76 -9.23
N ALA A 196 13.29 -14.40 -8.12
CA ALA A 196 11.84 -14.50 -7.98
C ALA A 196 11.05 -13.63 -8.98
N GLY A 197 11.59 -12.48 -9.38
CA GLY A 197 10.95 -11.56 -10.31
C GLY A 197 11.65 -11.52 -11.65
N ARG A 198 10.91 -11.77 -12.73
CA ARG A 198 11.33 -11.40 -14.09
C ARG A 198 10.88 -9.96 -14.34
N LEU A 199 11.79 -9.01 -14.17
CA LEU A 199 11.50 -7.58 -14.17
C LEU A 199 12.10 -6.89 -15.39
N LYS A 200 11.54 -5.75 -15.80
CA LYS A 200 12.16 -4.91 -16.83
C LYS A 200 13.41 -4.21 -16.29
N LYS A 201 14.45 -4.16 -17.09
CA LYS A 201 15.67 -3.42 -16.77
C LYS A 201 15.40 -1.91 -16.78
N ALA A 202 16.10 -1.18 -15.92
CA ALA A 202 15.96 0.28 -15.79
C ALA A 202 16.31 1.05 -17.08
N ASP A 203 17.19 0.49 -17.91
CA ASP A 203 17.66 1.08 -19.17
C ASP A 203 16.79 0.71 -20.38
N GLY A 204 15.73 -0.08 -20.17
CA GLY A 204 14.84 -0.54 -21.23
C GLY A 204 15.44 -1.62 -22.15
N SER A 205 16.63 -2.15 -21.85
CA SER A 205 17.34 -3.13 -22.70
C SER A 205 16.76 -4.55 -22.68
N GLY A 206 15.70 -4.80 -21.92
CA GLY A 206 15.04 -6.09 -21.80
C GLY A 206 14.64 -6.42 -20.36
N GLU A 207 14.75 -7.70 -20.00
CA GLU A 207 14.36 -8.23 -18.68
C GLU A 207 15.57 -8.76 -17.90
N GLU A 208 15.44 -8.79 -16.58
CA GLU A 208 16.38 -9.39 -15.64
C GLU A 208 15.65 -10.19 -14.56
N TYR A 209 16.33 -11.20 -14.00
CA TYR A 209 15.82 -11.96 -12.87
C TYR A 209 16.37 -11.38 -11.57
N VAL A 210 15.48 -10.94 -10.69
CA VAL A 210 15.80 -10.23 -9.46
C VAL A 210 15.29 -10.98 -8.26
N ASP A 211 16.12 -11.09 -7.23
CA ASP A 211 15.75 -11.70 -5.96
C ASP A 211 14.62 -10.92 -5.27
N ALA A 212 13.78 -11.63 -4.54
CA ALA A 212 12.77 -11.02 -3.68
C ALA A 212 13.02 -11.37 -2.22
N ALA A 213 13.07 -10.36 -1.36
CA ALA A 213 13.06 -10.52 0.08
C ALA A 213 11.63 -10.79 0.58
N VAL A 214 11.51 -11.70 1.55
CA VAL A 214 10.30 -11.92 2.33
C VAL A 214 10.46 -11.17 3.65
N TYR A 215 9.58 -10.21 3.92
CA TYR A 215 9.57 -9.47 5.17
C TYR A 215 8.44 -9.93 6.09
N TYR A 216 8.71 -9.97 7.38
CA TYR A 216 7.73 -10.26 8.42
C TYR A 216 7.83 -9.27 9.58
N LYS A 217 6.69 -8.91 10.16
CA LYS A 217 6.61 -8.18 11.42
C LYS A 217 5.47 -8.72 12.28
N SER A 218 5.76 -8.97 13.57
CA SER A 218 4.72 -9.23 14.58
C SER A 218 4.09 -7.91 15.02
N PHE A 219 2.78 -7.91 15.22
CA PHE A 219 2.03 -6.81 15.85
C PHE A 219 1.66 -7.10 17.30
N VAL A 220 2.00 -8.30 17.78
CA VAL A 220 1.84 -8.70 19.18
C VAL A 220 3.21 -8.82 19.82
N GLU A 221 3.29 -8.45 21.10
CA GLU A 221 4.46 -8.63 21.96
C GLU A 221 4.72 -10.11 22.27
#